data_AF-A0A960TSW8-F1
#
_entry.id   AF-A0A960TSW8-F1
#
_cell.length_a   1.000
_cell.length_b   1.000
_cell.length_c   1.000
_cell.angle_alpha   90.00
_cell.angle_beta   90.00
_cell.angle_gamma   90.00
#
_symmetry.space_group_name_H-M   'P 1'
#
loop_
_entity.id
_entity.type
_entity.pdbx_description
1 polymer ?
#
loop_
_entity_poly.entity_id
_entity_poly.type
_entity_poly.pdbx_seq_one_letter_code
_entity_poly.pdbx_strand_id
1 'polypeptide(L)'
;MRRLFIAIFCAIAGAVLLAPASASANGWGPRVGVTMDPDQIHFGAHTYMGDISRRVRFQPNIEVGVGDDLTVAAVNFEALYRFAQNWDVWTPYLGGGVGLNWYNWDGGRFPGR
;
A
#
# COMPACT_ATOMS: atom_id res chain seq x y z
N MET A 1 7.33 1.69 23.24
CA MET A 1 7.15 0.80 22.08
C MET A 1 5.66 0.49 21.82
N ARG A 2 4.93 -0.29 22.63
CA ARG A 2 3.49 -0.62 22.40
C ARG A 2 2.53 0.56 22.21
N ARG A 3 2.78 1.71 22.86
CA ARG A 3 1.95 2.94 22.73
C ARG A 3 2.17 3.68 21.41
N LEU A 4 3.35 3.56 20.81
CA LEU A 4 3.67 4.19 19.53
C LEU A 4 3.04 3.40 18.37
N PHE A 5 3.03 2.07 18.45
CA PHE A 5 2.31 1.20 17.50
C PHE A 5 0.81 1.46 17.48
N ILE A 6 0.17 1.59 18.65
CA ILE A 6 -1.25 1.94 18.74
C ILE A 6 -1.48 3.35 18.19
N ALA A 7 -0.60 4.31 18.48
CA ALA A 7 -0.72 5.66 17.96
C ALA A 7 -0.55 5.72 16.43
N ILE A 8 0.37 4.96 15.84
CA ILE A 8 0.57 4.90 14.38
C ILE A 8 -0.59 4.18 13.70
N PHE A 9 -1.04 3.04 14.23
CA PHE A 9 -2.22 2.34 13.70
C PHE A 9 -3.48 3.21 13.78
N CYS A 10 -3.72 3.87 14.92
CA CYS A 10 -4.83 4.83 15.07
C CYS A 10 -4.65 6.08 14.21
N ALA A 11 -3.43 6.56 13.97
CA ALA A 11 -3.16 7.69 13.10
C ALA A 11 -3.38 7.33 11.61
N ILE A 12 -3.02 6.13 11.19
CA ILE A 12 -3.27 5.64 9.82
C ILE A 12 -4.76 5.39 9.62
N ALA A 13 -5.43 4.71 10.56
CA ALA A 13 -6.88 4.55 10.53
C ALA A 13 -7.61 5.91 10.54
N GLY A 14 -7.12 6.87 11.34
CA GLY A 14 -7.65 8.23 11.40
C GLY A 14 -7.38 9.04 10.12
N ALA A 15 -6.21 8.88 9.49
CA ALA A 15 -5.88 9.55 8.23
C ALA A 15 -6.70 9.01 7.05
N VAL A 16 -7.03 7.71 7.04
CA VAL A 16 -7.97 7.13 6.08
C VAL A 16 -9.39 7.70 6.25
N LEU A 17 -9.80 8.01 7.50
CA LEU A 17 -11.09 8.65 7.79
C LEU A 17 -11.12 10.16 7.49
N LEU A 18 -9.97 10.82 7.40
CA LEU A 18 -9.83 12.27 7.17
C LEU A 18 -9.38 12.65 5.75
N ALA A 19 -9.20 11.67 4.85
CA ALA A 19 -8.84 11.94 3.46
C ALA A 19 -9.98 12.73 2.77
N PRO A 20 -9.68 13.86 2.11
CA PRO A 20 -10.69 14.67 1.44
C PRO A 20 -11.37 13.85 0.33
N ALA A 21 -12.72 13.87 0.32
CA ALA A 21 -13.58 13.18 -0.63
C ALA A 21 -13.52 13.73 -2.08
N SER A 22 -12.48 14.49 -2.43
CA SER A 22 -12.34 15.17 -3.72
C SER A 22 -11.74 14.30 -4.83
N ALA A 23 -11.20 13.13 -4.52
CA ALA A 23 -10.94 12.09 -5.51
C ALA A 23 -12.09 11.09 -5.48
N SER A 24 -12.82 10.93 -6.59
CA SER A 24 -13.84 9.88 -6.72
C SER A 24 -13.15 8.52 -6.70
N ALA A 25 -12.97 7.97 -5.49
CA ALA A 25 -12.56 6.60 -5.29
C ALA A 25 -13.71 5.72 -5.79
N ASN A 26 -13.55 5.17 -6.97
CA ASN A 26 -14.49 4.25 -7.62
C ASN A 26 -14.49 2.85 -6.95
N GLY A 27 -13.85 2.72 -5.79
CA GLY A 27 -13.75 1.51 -5.00
C GLY A 27 -12.49 1.51 -4.13
N TRP A 28 -12.47 0.65 -3.12
CA TRP A 28 -11.29 0.37 -2.32
C TRP A 28 -11.25 -1.12 -1.98
N GLY A 29 -10.07 -1.63 -1.64
CA GLY A 29 -9.91 -3.03 -1.24
C GLY A 29 -8.74 -3.20 -0.27
N PRO A 30 -8.87 -4.10 0.71
CA PRO A 30 -7.76 -4.45 1.58
C PRO A 30 -6.66 -5.18 0.80
N ARG A 31 -5.42 -5.07 1.28
CA ARG A 31 -4.25 -5.80 0.77
C ARG A 31 -3.50 -6.43 1.94
N VAL A 32 -2.99 -7.63 1.70
CA VAL A 32 -2.06 -8.31 2.57
C VAL A 32 -0.96 -8.90 1.70
N GLY A 33 0.28 -8.83 2.17
CA GLY A 33 1.44 -9.33 1.44
C GLY A 33 2.50 -9.84 2.40
N VAL A 34 3.47 -10.56 1.85
CA VAL A 34 4.66 -10.99 2.56
C VAL A 34 5.89 -10.67 1.72
N THR A 35 6.96 -10.23 2.38
CA THR A 35 8.29 -10.05 1.79
C THR A 35 9.21 -11.09 2.41
N MET A 36 10.13 -11.65 1.62
CA MET A 36 11.04 -12.71 2.07
C MET A 36 12.42 -12.18 2.51
N ASP A 37 12.83 -11.02 2.03
CA ASP A 37 14.10 -10.41 2.42
C ASP A 37 13.94 -8.88 2.34
N PRO A 38 13.71 -8.18 3.47
CA PRO A 38 13.52 -8.71 4.83
C PRO A 38 12.21 -9.49 5.00
N ASP A 39 12.18 -10.43 5.93
CA ASP A 39 11.00 -11.20 6.32
C ASP A 39 9.98 -10.27 6.99
N GLN A 40 8.92 -9.93 6.26
CA GLN A 40 7.90 -9.00 6.71
C GLN A 40 6.49 -9.43 6.29
N ILE A 41 5.53 -9.12 7.15
CA ILE A 41 4.11 -9.18 6.81
C ILE A 41 3.61 -7.76 6.57
N HIS A 42 2.93 -7.55 5.46
CA HIS A 42 2.41 -6.26 5.01
C HIS A 42 0.89 -6.25 5.09
N PHE A 43 0.33 -5.15 5.60
CA PHE A 43 -1.10 -4.90 5.63
C PHE A 43 -1.38 -3.53 5.04
N GLY A 44 -2.43 -3.41 4.26
CA GLY A 44 -2.73 -2.15 3.61
C GLY A 44 -4.09 -2.08 2.95
N ALA A 45 -4.28 -1.03 2.19
CA ALA A 45 -5.44 -0.85 1.35
C ALA A 45 -5.03 -0.16 0.05
N HIS A 46 -5.78 -0.44 -1.00
CA HIS A 46 -5.69 0.29 -2.24
C HIS A 46 -7.02 0.99 -2.53
N THR A 47 -6.95 2.05 -3.32
CA THR A 47 -8.13 2.73 -3.86
C THR A 47 -8.09 2.69 -5.38
N TYR A 48 -9.25 2.58 -6.00
CA TYR A 48 -9.40 2.68 -7.44
C TYR A 48 -9.80 4.11 -7.80
N MET A 49 -8.89 4.85 -8.44
CA MET A 49 -9.14 6.27 -8.77
C MET A 49 -9.73 6.47 -10.17
N GLY A 50 -9.87 5.41 -10.96
CA GLY A 50 -10.30 5.50 -12.35
C GLY A 50 -9.35 4.82 -13.33
N ASP A 51 -9.85 4.66 -14.55
CA ASP A 51 -9.09 4.13 -15.66
C ASP A 51 -8.42 5.30 -16.41
N ILE A 52 -7.09 5.27 -16.50
CA ILE A 52 -6.30 6.22 -17.31
C ILE A 52 -6.56 5.96 -18.80
N SER A 53 -6.75 4.69 -19.16
CA SER A 53 -7.17 4.26 -20.49
C SER A 53 -8.03 3.00 -20.39
N ARG A 54 -8.62 2.57 -21.52
CA ARG A 54 -9.54 1.40 -21.59
C ARG A 54 -9.03 0.12 -20.91
N ARG A 55 -7.71 -0.04 -20.74
CA ARG A 55 -7.09 -1.20 -20.09
C ARG A 55 -6.12 -0.86 -18.97
N VAL A 56 -5.89 0.44 -18.70
CA VAL A 56 -4.94 0.89 -17.67
C VAL A 56 -5.70 1.52 -16.53
N ARG A 57 -5.62 0.88 -15.37
CA ARG A 57 -6.22 1.32 -14.11
C ARG A 57 -5.19 2.06 -13.27
N PHE A 58 -5.58 3.20 -12.70
CA PHE A 58 -4.79 3.82 -11.63
C PHE A 58 -5.26 3.33 -10.27
N GLN A 59 -4.32 2.80 -9.48
CA GLN A 59 -4.58 2.20 -8.19
C GLN A 59 -3.47 2.55 -7.20
N PRO A 60 -3.55 3.69 -6.51
CA PRO A 60 -2.65 3.93 -5.41
C PRO A 60 -2.99 3.03 -4.21
N ASN A 61 -1.95 2.69 -3.45
CA ASN A 61 -2.07 1.89 -2.25
C ASN A 61 -1.20 2.44 -1.12
N ILE A 62 -1.61 2.12 0.10
CA ILE A 62 -0.84 2.38 1.32
C ILE A 62 -0.67 1.05 2.05
N GLU A 63 0.55 0.78 2.50
CA GLU A 63 0.91 -0.47 3.16
C GLU A 63 1.81 -0.21 4.37
N VAL A 64 1.68 -1.06 5.38
CA VAL A 64 2.56 -1.11 6.56
C VAL A 64 3.10 -2.53 6.66
N GLY A 65 4.42 -2.66 6.51
CA GLY A 65 5.19 -3.87 6.72
C GLY A 65 5.81 -3.89 8.11
N VAL A 66 5.74 -5.02 8.80
CA VAL A 66 6.40 -5.24 10.09
C VAL A 66 7.11 -6.59 10.07
N GLY A 67 8.39 -6.59 10.42
CA GLY A 67 9.23 -7.79 10.54
C GLY A 67 10.72 -7.44 10.49
N ASP A 68 11.58 -8.36 10.94
CA ASP A 68 13.05 -8.17 10.98
C ASP A 68 13.55 -6.87 11.62
N ASP A 69 13.01 -6.51 12.79
CA ASP A 69 13.32 -5.26 13.51
C ASP A 69 13.11 -3.98 12.68
N LEU A 70 12.40 -4.11 11.56
CA LEU A 70 12.13 -3.05 10.60
C LEU A 70 10.62 -2.88 10.42
N THR A 71 10.17 -1.64 10.59
CA THR A 71 8.82 -1.23 10.19
C THR A 71 8.94 -0.39 8.94
N VAL A 72 8.18 -0.74 7.91
CA VAL A 72 8.10 0.00 6.64
C VAL A 72 6.70 0.53 6.47
N ALA A 73 6.55 1.84 6.34
CA ALA A 73 5.32 2.43 5.83
C ALA A 73 5.54 2.82 4.37
N ALA A 74 4.62 2.45 3.48
CA ALA A 74 4.74 2.70 2.06
C ALA A 74 3.48 3.33 1.49
N VAL A 75 3.66 4.28 0.58
CA VAL A 75 2.60 4.80 -0.29
C VAL A 75 3.05 4.58 -1.72
N ASN A 76 2.26 3.83 -2.49
CA ASN A 76 2.57 3.47 -3.86
C ASN A 76 1.52 4.02 -4.82
N PHE A 77 1.96 4.44 -5.99
CA PHE A 77 1.12 4.89 -7.09
C PHE A 77 1.32 3.94 -8.27
N GLU A 78 0.37 3.03 -8.47
CA GLU A 78 0.49 1.95 -9.45
C GLU A 78 -0.45 2.17 -10.64
N ALA A 79 0.06 1.91 -11.84
CA ALA A 79 -0.72 1.75 -13.06
C ALA A 79 -0.78 0.26 -13.41
N LEU A 80 -1.99 -0.28 -13.51
CA LEU A 80 -2.24 -1.70 -13.79
C LEU A 80 -2.82 -1.86 -15.19
N TYR A 81 -2.09 -2.53 -16.08
CA TYR A 81 -2.60 -2.98 -17.37
C TYR A 81 -3.33 -4.32 -17.20
N ARG A 82 -4.62 -4.34 -17.52
CA ARG A 82 -5.46 -5.55 -17.49
C ARG A 82 -5.50 -6.20 -18.87
N PHE A 83 -5.32 -7.52 -18.93
CA PHE A 83 -5.33 -8.23 -20.23
C PHE A 83 -6.73 -8.39 -20.83
N ALA A 84 -7.78 -8.41 -19.99
CA ALA A 84 -9.17 -8.41 -20.42
C ALA A 84 -9.87 -7.09 -20.07
N GLN A 85 -10.86 -6.73 -20.90
CA GLN A 85 -11.61 -5.49 -20.76
C GLN A 85 -12.86 -5.65 -19.88
N ASN A 86 -13.33 -6.89 -19.69
CA ASN A 86 -14.54 -7.17 -18.92
C ASN A 86 -14.25 -7.08 -17.42
N TRP A 87 -15.17 -6.46 -16.69
CA TRP A 87 -15.02 -6.18 -15.26
C TRP A 87 -15.53 -7.30 -14.36
N ASP A 88 -16.35 -8.21 -14.89
CA ASP A 88 -17.00 -9.30 -14.15
C ASP A 88 -16.21 -10.61 -14.16
N VAL A 89 -14.99 -10.60 -14.71
CA VAL A 89 -14.16 -11.80 -14.85
C VAL A 89 -12.82 -11.59 -14.20
N TRP A 90 -12.35 -12.60 -13.49
CA TRP A 90 -11.01 -12.61 -12.93
C TRP A 90 -10.00 -12.46 -14.07
N THR A 91 -9.24 -11.36 -14.04
CA THR A 91 -8.44 -10.91 -15.17
C THR A 91 -6.98 -10.81 -14.74
N PRO A 92 -6.06 -11.54 -15.39
CA PRO A 92 -4.64 -11.33 -15.15
C PRO A 92 -4.27 -9.88 -15.49
N TYR A 93 -3.30 -9.33 -14.78
CA TYR A 93 -2.85 -7.96 -14.97
C TYR A 93 -1.34 -7.85 -14.78
N LEU A 94 -0.77 -6.79 -15.35
CA LEU A 94 0.61 -6.38 -15.15
C LEU A 94 0.61 -4.97 -14.58
N GLY A 95 1.34 -4.74 -13.50
CA GLY A 95 1.43 -3.46 -12.83
C GLY A 95 2.83 -2.88 -12.83
N GLY A 96 2.92 -1.56 -12.77
CA GLY A 96 4.15 -0.84 -12.50
C GLY A 96 3.83 0.50 -11.85
N GLY A 97 4.72 0.99 -11.00
CA GLY A 97 4.45 2.19 -10.23
C GLY A 97 5.68 2.77 -9.56
N VAL A 98 5.46 3.88 -8.87
CA VAL A 98 6.46 4.52 -8.00
C VAL A 98 5.97 4.44 -6.55
N GLY A 99 6.90 4.24 -5.64
CA GLY A 99 6.64 4.08 -4.21
C GLY A 99 7.46 5.05 -3.37
N LEU A 100 6.83 5.61 -2.34
CA LEU A 100 7.49 6.32 -1.25
C LEU A 100 7.52 5.40 -0.05
N ASN A 101 8.72 5.12 0.45
CA ASN A 101 8.94 4.19 1.57
C ASN A 101 9.60 4.91 2.73
N TRP A 102 9.04 4.75 3.92
CA TRP A 102 9.60 5.21 5.18
C TRP A 102 10.02 4.00 6.01
N TYR A 103 11.31 3.96 6.34
CA TYR A 103 11.93 2.87 7.09
C TYR A 103 12.20 3.30 8.53
N ASN A 104 11.75 2.49 9.48
CA ASN A 104 12.03 2.70 10.91
C ASN A 104 12.60 1.42 11.52
N TRP A 105 13.82 1.52 12.06
CA TRP A 105 14.54 0.42 12.69
C TRP A 105 14.42 0.55 14.21
N ASP A 106 13.88 -0.48 14.87
CA ASP A 106 13.89 -0.52 16.34
C ASP A 106 15.30 -0.95 16.80
N GLY A 107 15.97 -0.12 17.63
CA GLY A 107 17.27 -0.46 18.22
C GLY A 107 18.51 0.31 17.70
N GLY A 108 18.34 1.29 16.80
CA GLY A 108 19.41 2.24 16.44
C GLY A 108 20.60 1.67 15.65
N ARG A 109 20.55 0.40 15.23
CA ARG A 109 21.60 -0.19 14.39
C ARG A 109 21.16 -0.24 12.95
N PHE A 110 21.58 0.75 12.16
CA PHE A 110 21.52 0.69 10.72
C PHE A 110 22.39 -0.49 10.23
N PRO A 111 21.90 -1.39 9.36
CA PRO A 111 22.76 -2.38 8.72
C PRO A 111 23.68 -1.66 7.74
N GLY A 112 24.94 -1.45 8.14
CA GLY A 112 25.94 -0.80 7.28
C GLY A 112 27.05 -0.02 8.00
N ARG A 113 27.04 0.07 9.34
CA ARG A 113 28.19 0.53 10.14
C ARG A 113 28.32 -0.26 11.44
#